data_AF-A0A553ZPZ8-F1
#
_entry.id   AF-A0A553ZPZ8-F1
#
_cell.length_a   1.000
_cell.length_b   1.000
_cell.length_c   1.000
_cell.angle_alpha   90.00
_cell.angle_beta   90.00
_cell.angle_gamma   90.00
#
_symmetry.space_group_name_H-M   'P 1'
#
loop_
_entity.id
_entity.type
_entity.pdbx_description
1 polymer ?
#
loop_
_entity_poly.entity_id
_entity_poly.type
_entity_poly.pdbx_seq_one_letter_code
_entity_poly.pdbx_strand_id
1 'polypeptide(L)'
;MQDKLHGQLAMRALLTTDNEGRFRYRSVAPRSYPVPNDGPCGEILRAANRSPMRPEHLHFRLHAEGFEPLITMLVRSDDPYVKRDAVFGVRRSLVVDFVQRDAGESAATCPQPVPGADLLPDDTDTESHARMMLAGALCTVTSLVGAPAVSVPTGFADGMPQGVQLIGQMYREDRCLGAAEVIERHFGVLAPIDPRP
;
A
#
# COMPACT_ATOMS: atom_id res chain seq x y z
N MET A 1 -2.90 -10.55 16.80
CA MET A 1 -3.96 -10.61 17.82
C MET A 1 -4.86 -9.40 17.59
N GLN A 2 -6.17 -9.56 17.39
CA GLN A 2 -7.06 -8.39 17.24
C GLN A 2 -7.32 -7.82 18.63
N ASP A 3 -6.99 -6.54 18.84
CA ASP A 3 -7.29 -5.86 20.10
C ASP A 3 -8.82 -5.81 20.31
N LYS A 4 -9.26 -6.38 21.43
CA LYS A 4 -10.64 -6.31 21.90
C LYS A 4 -10.73 -5.17 22.91
N LEU A 5 -11.65 -4.23 22.72
CA LEU A 5 -11.97 -3.24 23.75
C LEU A 5 -13.07 -3.84 24.63
N HIS A 6 -12.84 -3.95 25.93
CA HIS A 6 -13.78 -4.54 26.89
C HIS A 6 -14.29 -5.95 26.50
N GLY A 7 -13.42 -6.78 25.88
CA GLY A 7 -13.78 -8.13 25.45
C GLY A 7 -14.65 -8.21 24.18
N GLN A 8 -14.97 -7.08 23.55
CA GLN A 8 -15.73 -6.99 22.31
C GLN A 8 -14.86 -6.53 21.14
N LEU A 9 -15.33 -6.80 19.92
CA LEU A 9 -14.77 -6.20 18.71
C LEU A 9 -14.99 -4.69 18.78
N ALA A 10 -13.91 -3.93 18.63
CA ALA A 10 -13.95 -2.47 18.62
C ALA A 10 -13.49 -1.94 17.26
N MET A 11 -13.84 -0.68 16.96
CA MET A 11 -13.40 0.02 15.74
C MET A 11 -13.83 -0.69 14.44
N ARG A 12 -14.98 -1.36 14.48
CA ARG A 12 -15.58 -2.09 13.36
C ARG A 12 -17.08 -1.84 13.36
N ALA A 13 -17.65 -1.63 12.19
CA ALA A 13 -19.09 -1.50 12.01
C ALA A 13 -19.51 -2.12 10.67
N LEU A 14 -20.71 -2.65 10.63
CA LEU A 14 -21.44 -2.92 9.39
C LEU A 14 -22.50 -1.84 9.28
N LEU A 15 -22.45 -1.04 8.21
CA LEU A 15 -23.34 0.08 7.97
C LEU A 15 -24.07 -0.13 6.65
N THR A 16 -25.33 0.28 6.61
CA THR A 16 -26.14 0.31 5.39
C THR A 16 -26.37 1.76 5.01
N THR A 17 -26.30 2.07 3.73
CA THR A 17 -26.62 3.41 3.22
C THR A 17 -28.11 3.72 3.39
N ASP A 18 -28.43 5.00 3.55
CA ASP A 18 -29.81 5.49 3.48
C ASP A 18 -30.35 5.51 2.03
N ASN A 19 -31.59 5.97 1.85
CA ASN A 19 -32.26 6.02 0.55
C ASN A 19 -31.58 6.98 -0.45
N GLU A 20 -30.66 7.84 0.01
CA GLU A 20 -29.84 8.72 -0.83
C GLU A 20 -28.45 8.13 -1.10
N GLY A 21 -28.18 6.90 -0.68
CA GLY A 21 -26.87 6.25 -0.85
C GLY A 21 -25.81 6.73 0.14
N ARG A 22 -26.18 7.43 1.22
CA ARG A 22 -25.22 7.99 2.20
C ARG A 22 -25.10 7.10 3.42
N PHE A 23 -23.93 7.06 4.03
CA PHE A 23 -23.74 6.51 5.37
C PHE A 23 -22.96 7.50 6.24
N ARG A 24 -23.14 7.39 7.55
CA ARG A 24 -22.48 8.23 8.56
C ARG A 24 -22.01 7.35 9.71
N TYR A 25 -20.87 7.67 10.28
CA TYR A 25 -20.36 7.01 11.48
C TYR A 25 -19.66 8.02 12.38
N ARG A 26 -19.59 7.70 13.67
CA ARG A 26 -18.80 8.44 14.66
C ARG A 26 -17.81 7.47 15.27
N SER A 27 -16.54 7.82 15.24
CA SER A 27 -15.45 7.01 15.77
C SER A 27 -14.35 7.91 16.31
N VAL A 28 -13.28 7.31 16.82
CA VAL A 28 -12.02 8.01 17.09
C VAL A 28 -11.14 7.99 15.84
N ALA A 29 -10.35 9.03 15.63
CA ALA A 29 -9.39 9.08 14.53
C ALA A 29 -8.35 7.93 14.68
N PRO A 30 -7.99 7.24 13.58
CA PRO A 30 -6.95 6.21 13.62
C PRO A 30 -5.59 6.84 13.94
N ARG A 31 -4.60 5.98 14.23
CA ARG A 31 -3.19 6.36 14.38
C ARG A 31 -2.33 5.54 13.42
N SER A 32 -1.23 6.12 12.96
CA SER A 32 -0.21 5.40 12.21
C SER A 32 0.36 4.28 13.09
N TYR A 33 0.70 3.14 12.49
CA TYR A 33 1.19 1.97 13.23
C TYR A 33 2.26 1.20 12.44
N PRO A 34 3.20 0.52 13.11
CA PRO A 34 4.18 -0.31 12.41
C PRO A 34 3.56 -1.63 11.95
N VAL A 35 3.98 -2.10 10.77
CA VAL A 35 3.88 -3.54 10.46
C VAL A 35 4.80 -4.33 11.40
N PRO A 36 4.51 -5.62 11.68
CA PRO A 36 5.43 -6.47 12.44
C PRO A 36 6.84 -6.42 11.85
N ASN A 37 7.82 -6.07 12.69
CA ASN A 37 9.20 -5.78 12.27
C ASN A 37 10.25 -6.56 13.09
N ASP A 38 9.80 -7.52 13.89
CA ASP A 38 10.57 -8.43 14.74
C ASP A 38 10.88 -9.77 14.06
N GLY A 39 10.58 -9.90 12.76
CA GLY A 39 10.85 -11.09 11.95
C GLY A 39 11.59 -10.79 10.63
N PRO A 40 11.66 -11.76 9.70
CA PRO A 40 12.40 -11.62 8.45
C PRO A 40 12.01 -10.40 7.60
N CYS A 41 10.71 -10.07 7.56
CA CYS A 41 10.25 -8.84 6.89
C CYS A 41 10.84 -7.58 7.52
N GLY A 42 10.98 -7.55 8.85
CA GLY A 42 11.61 -6.45 9.57
C GLY A 42 13.12 -6.36 9.32
N GLU A 43 13.80 -7.50 9.15
CA GLU A 43 15.21 -7.54 8.74
C GLU A 43 15.39 -6.95 7.34
N ILE A 44 14.55 -7.33 6.38
CA ILE A 44 14.55 -6.78 5.03
C ILE A 44 14.28 -5.27 5.05
N LEU A 45 13.28 -4.81 5.80
CA LEU A 45 12.97 -3.39 5.93
C LEU A 45 14.16 -2.60 6.52
N ARG A 46 14.82 -3.13 7.55
CA ARG A 46 16.03 -2.52 8.13
C ARG A 46 17.20 -2.50 7.16
N ALA A 47 17.48 -3.61 6.47
CA ALA A 47 18.54 -3.71 5.48
C ALA A 47 18.34 -2.72 4.32
N ALA A 48 17.08 -2.50 3.92
CA ALA A 48 16.70 -1.54 2.89
C ALA A 48 16.55 -0.09 3.39
N ASN A 49 16.85 0.20 4.66
CA ASN A 49 16.63 1.50 5.30
C ASN A 49 15.19 2.04 5.12
N ARG A 50 14.19 1.16 5.23
CA ARG A 50 12.77 1.47 5.07
C ARG A 50 12.05 1.52 6.41
N SER A 51 11.11 2.47 6.52
CA SER A 51 10.22 2.57 7.69
C SER A 51 9.23 1.39 7.74
N PRO A 52 8.93 0.84 8.92
CA PRO A 52 7.87 -0.16 9.08
C PRO A 52 6.48 0.48 9.20
N MET A 53 6.36 1.81 9.15
CA MET A 53 5.12 2.51 9.49
C MET A 53 4.12 2.51 8.33
N ARG A 54 2.84 2.31 8.70
CA ARG A 54 1.69 2.57 7.85
C ARG A 54 1.01 3.86 8.30
N PRO A 55 0.60 4.75 7.38
CA PRO A 55 -0.07 6.02 7.71
C PRO A 55 -1.44 5.79 8.35
N GLU A 56 -2.03 6.82 8.95
CA GLU A 56 -3.41 6.84 9.43
C GLU A 56 -4.40 6.50 8.31
N HIS A 57 -5.16 5.41 8.46
CA HIS A 57 -6.13 4.97 7.46
C HIS A 57 -7.38 4.27 8.03
N LEU A 58 -8.43 4.24 7.21
CA LEU A 58 -9.68 3.53 7.45
C LEU A 58 -9.92 2.51 6.35
N HIS A 59 -10.29 1.29 6.72
CA HIS A 59 -10.62 0.23 5.77
C HIS A 59 -12.10 0.21 5.43
N PHE A 60 -12.40 -0.04 4.15
CA PHE A 60 -13.75 -0.21 3.65
C PHE A 60 -13.86 -1.51 2.87
N ARG A 61 -14.97 -2.21 3.10
CA ARG A 61 -15.48 -3.25 2.20
C ARG A 61 -16.90 -2.85 1.84
N LEU A 62 -17.09 -2.44 0.59
CA LEU A 62 -18.36 -1.99 0.06
C LEU A 62 -18.95 -3.08 -0.83
N HIS A 63 -20.27 -3.27 -0.72
CA HIS A 63 -21.01 -4.25 -1.48
C HIS A 63 -22.41 -3.70 -1.77
N ALA A 64 -22.85 -3.85 -3.02
CA ALA A 64 -24.21 -3.57 -3.46
C ALA A 64 -24.61 -4.58 -4.54
N GLU A 65 -25.88 -4.95 -4.60
CA GLU A 65 -26.39 -5.87 -5.62
C GLU A 65 -26.20 -5.26 -7.03
N GLY A 66 -25.68 -6.05 -7.96
CA GLY A 66 -25.40 -5.59 -9.32
C GLY A 66 -24.09 -4.79 -9.49
N PHE A 67 -23.30 -4.61 -8.42
CA PHE A 67 -22.00 -3.93 -8.46
C PHE A 67 -20.86 -4.87 -8.04
N GLU A 68 -19.67 -4.64 -8.59
CA GLU A 68 -18.46 -5.34 -8.15
C GLU A 68 -18.10 -4.92 -6.71
N PRO A 69 -17.84 -5.86 -5.78
CA PRO A 69 -17.44 -5.52 -4.43
C PRO A 69 -16.12 -4.73 -4.40
N LEU A 70 -16.07 -3.65 -3.62
CA LEU A 70 -14.87 -2.82 -3.48
C LEU A 70 -14.23 -3.00 -2.11
N ILE A 71 -12.97 -3.42 -2.09
CA ILE A 71 -12.11 -3.38 -0.90
C ILE A 71 -11.14 -2.23 -1.10
N THR A 72 -11.20 -1.23 -0.22
CA THR A 72 -10.37 -0.02 -0.34
C THR A 72 -10.05 0.55 1.04
N MET A 73 -9.32 1.66 1.06
CA MET A 73 -9.02 2.42 2.26
C MET A 73 -9.03 3.92 1.97
N LEU A 74 -9.27 4.72 2.99
CA LEU A 74 -9.00 6.17 2.96
C LEU A 74 -7.81 6.47 3.86
N VAL A 75 -6.91 7.32 3.39
CA VAL A 75 -5.65 7.68 4.06
C VAL A 75 -5.68 9.16 4.39
N ARG A 76 -5.27 9.51 5.60
CA ARG A 76 -5.21 10.90 6.04
C ARG A 76 -4.06 11.65 5.34
N SER A 77 -4.36 12.84 4.80
CA SER A 77 -3.46 13.64 3.97
C SER A 77 -2.21 14.19 4.66
N ASP A 78 -2.34 14.59 5.92
CA ASP A 78 -1.26 15.19 6.73
C ASP A 78 -0.48 14.16 7.56
N ASP A 79 -0.66 12.85 7.31
CA ASP A 79 0.09 11.81 8.02
C ASP A 79 1.58 11.80 7.60
N PRO A 80 2.53 11.76 8.55
CA PRO A 80 3.96 11.81 8.25
C PRO A 80 4.49 10.61 7.45
N TYR A 81 3.71 9.54 7.29
CA TYR A 81 4.05 8.33 6.55
C TYR A 81 3.28 8.19 5.23
N VAL A 82 2.46 9.16 4.83
CA VAL A 82 1.63 9.09 3.60
C VAL A 82 2.47 8.82 2.33
N LYS A 83 3.70 9.33 2.27
CA LYS A 83 4.63 9.12 1.14
C LYS A 83 5.58 7.92 1.31
N ARG A 84 5.53 7.22 2.44
CA ARG A 84 6.49 6.17 2.83
C ARG A 84 5.83 4.98 3.51
N ASP A 85 4.61 4.66 3.09
CA ASP A 85 3.86 3.50 3.58
C ASP A 85 4.67 2.21 3.37
N ALA A 86 4.87 1.47 4.46
CA ALA A 86 5.65 0.24 4.46
C ALA A 86 5.16 -0.82 3.45
N VAL A 87 3.86 -0.79 3.12
CA VAL A 87 3.22 -1.79 2.23
C VAL A 87 2.75 -1.22 0.90
N PHE A 88 3.09 0.02 0.58
CA PHE A 88 2.74 0.66 -0.71
C PHE A 88 1.23 0.72 -1.02
N GLY A 89 0.39 0.79 0.02
CA GLY A 89 -1.07 0.78 -0.07
C GLY A 89 -1.70 2.15 -0.34
N VAL A 90 -0.94 3.24 -0.19
CA VAL A 90 -1.43 4.60 -0.48
C VAL A 90 -1.61 4.79 -1.99
N ARG A 91 -2.74 5.36 -2.37
CA ARG A 91 -3.06 5.79 -3.74
C ARG A 91 -3.56 7.23 -3.70
N ARG A 92 -3.25 7.99 -4.74
CA ARG A 92 -3.59 9.41 -4.87
C ARG A 92 -5.06 9.69 -4.57
N SER A 93 -5.93 8.94 -5.24
CA SER A 93 -7.39 9.02 -5.16
C SER A 93 -7.97 8.69 -3.78
N LEU A 94 -7.17 8.07 -2.90
CA LEU A 94 -7.58 7.59 -1.59
C LEU A 94 -7.06 8.47 -0.44
N VAL A 95 -6.31 9.53 -0.74
CA VAL A 95 -5.82 10.50 0.25
C VAL A 95 -6.88 11.59 0.47
N VAL A 96 -7.29 11.78 1.73
CA VAL A 96 -8.38 12.68 2.12
C VAL A 96 -8.03 13.53 3.34
N ASP A 97 -8.67 14.69 3.45
CA ASP A 97 -8.55 15.56 4.62
C ASP A 97 -9.40 15.11 5.79
N PHE A 98 -8.78 15.03 6.97
CA PHE A 98 -9.48 14.87 8.23
C PHE A 98 -9.69 16.26 8.83
N VAL A 99 -10.83 16.86 8.52
CA VAL A 99 -11.12 18.25 8.89
C VAL A 99 -11.47 18.34 10.38
N GLN A 100 -10.67 19.08 11.14
CA GLN A 100 -11.02 19.46 12.50
C GLN A 100 -12.21 20.42 12.48
N ARG A 101 -13.21 20.14 13.32
CA ARG A 101 -14.44 20.91 13.42
C ARG A 101 -14.68 21.29 14.88
N ASP A 102 -15.17 22.50 15.10
CA ASP A 102 -15.57 22.93 16.43
C ASP A 102 -16.85 22.21 16.88
N ALA A 103 -17.05 22.15 18.19
CA ALA A 103 -18.24 21.52 18.76
C ALA A 103 -19.52 22.21 18.27
N GLY A 104 -20.42 21.44 17.67
CA GLY A 104 -21.70 21.94 17.14
C GLY A 104 -21.72 22.14 15.62
N GLU A 105 -20.58 22.06 14.93
CA GLU A 105 -20.55 22.05 13.46
C GLU A 105 -20.87 20.65 12.91
N SER A 106 -21.83 20.55 11.98
CA SER A 106 -22.06 19.29 11.25
C SER A 106 -21.05 19.14 10.12
N ALA A 107 -20.53 17.93 9.89
CA ALA A 107 -19.68 17.64 8.74
C ALA A 107 -20.45 17.89 7.43
N ALA A 108 -20.06 18.92 6.67
CA ALA A 108 -20.43 19.02 5.28
C ALA A 108 -19.80 17.86 4.47
N THR A 109 -20.49 17.51 3.38
CA THR A 109 -20.25 16.39 2.45
C THR A 109 -18.80 16.06 2.11
N CYS A 110 -18.60 14.77 1.80
CA CYS A 110 -17.44 14.07 1.20
C CYS A 110 -16.13 14.88 1.02
N PRO A 111 -15.01 14.46 1.65
CA PRO A 111 -13.72 15.14 1.47
C PRO A 111 -13.32 15.18 0.00
N GLN A 112 -12.88 16.36 -0.45
CA GLN A 112 -12.38 16.57 -1.80
C GLN A 112 -10.92 16.11 -1.92
N PRO A 113 -10.42 15.80 -3.12
CA PRO A 113 -9.00 15.52 -3.33
C PRO A 113 -8.13 16.69 -2.89
N VAL A 114 -7.04 16.39 -2.19
CA VAL A 114 -6.16 17.39 -1.57
C VAL A 114 -5.17 18.00 -2.57
N PRO A 115 -4.76 19.28 -2.42
CA PRO A 115 -3.64 19.86 -3.18
C PRO A 115 -2.34 19.09 -2.93
N GLY A 116 -1.55 18.79 -3.97
CA GLY A 116 -0.31 17.98 -3.86
C GLY A 116 -0.48 16.48 -4.17
N ALA A 117 -1.70 16.05 -4.49
CA ALA A 117 -2.02 14.69 -4.91
C ALA A 117 -1.28 14.28 -6.21
N ASP A 118 -0.89 15.24 -7.06
CA ASP A 118 -0.11 15.09 -8.28
C ASP A 118 1.28 14.44 -8.11
N LEU A 119 1.81 14.40 -6.88
CA LEU A 119 3.07 13.73 -6.55
C LEU A 119 2.90 12.24 -6.20
N LEU A 120 1.66 11.73 -6.16
CA LEU A 120 1.35 10.32 -5.89
C LEU A 120 1.12 9.58 -7.22
N PRO A 121 1.40 8.26 -7.29
CA PRO A 121 1.22 7.48 -8.52
C PRO A 121 -0.20 7.64 -9.08
N ASP A 122 -0.29 7.98 -10.37
CA ASP A 122 -1.56 8.13 -11.08
C ASP A 122 -2.17 6.75 -11.38
N ASP A 123 -3.37 6.50 -10.86
CA ASP A 123 -4.08 5.23 -10.93
C ASP A 123 -5.36 5.29 -11.78
N THR A 124 -5.59 6.41 -12.48
CA THR A 124 -6.86 6.68 -13.16
C THR A 124 -7.01 6.03 -14.54
N ASP A 125 -5.94 5.54 -15.15
CA ASP A 125 -6.01 4.79 -16.41
C ASP A 125 -6.12 3.27 -16.16
N THR A 126 -7.31 2.73 -16.41
CA THR A 126 -7.62 1.30 -16.28
C THR A 126 -6.67 0.43 -17.12
N GLU A 127 -6.22 0.91 -18.28
CA GLU A 127 -5.34 0.14 -19.15
C GLU A 127 -3.90 0.11 -18.61
N SER A 128 -3.39 1.24 -18.12
CA SER A 128 -2.12 1.30 -17.36
C SER A 128 -2.17 0.47 -16.08
N HIS A 129 -3.32 0.47 -15.38
CA HIS A 129 -3.53 -0.36 -14.20
C HIS A 129 -3.50 -1.85 -14.55
N ALA A 130 -4.17 -2.26 -15.64
CA ALA A 130 -4.15 -3.63 -16.13
C ALA A 130 -2.75 -4.06 -16.58
N ARG A 131 -1.99 -3.18 -17.26
CA ARG A 131 -0.60 -3.44 -17.64
C ARG A 131 0.32 -3.58 -16.43
N MET A 132 0.14 -2.75 -15.40
CA MET A 132 0.88 -2.84 -14.14
C MET A 132 0.53 -4.13 -13.39
N MET A 133 -0.74 -4.48 -13.30
CA MET A 133 -1.20 -5.74 -12.68
C MET A 133 -0.70 -6.96 -13.44
N LEU A 134 -0.71 -6.92 -14.77
CA LEU A 134 -0.18 -7.99 -15.62
C LEU A 134 1.34 -8.11 -15.47
N ALA A 135 2.07 -6.99 -15.45
CA ALA A 135 3.50 -6.95 -15.18
C ALA A 135 3.83 -7.48 -13.77
N GLY A 136 2.94 -7.26 -12.79
CA GLY A 136 3.04 -7.80 -11.43
C GLY A 136 2.47 -9.21 -11.25
N ALA A 137 1.83 -9.81 -12.25
CA ALA A 137 1.08 -11.05 -12.10
C ALA A 137 1.97 -12.22 -11.65
N LEU A 138 3.22 -12.27 -12.14
CA LEU A 138 4.20 -13.26 -11.71
C LEU A 138 4.65 -13.05 -10.25
N CYS A 139 4.78 -11.80 -9.79
CA CYS A 139 5.01 -11.47 -8.37
C CYS A 139 3.83 -11.91 -7.48
N THR A 140 2.60 -11.75 -7.97
CA THR A 140 1.40 -12.21 -7.25
C THR A 140 1.33 -13.73 -7.15
N VAL A 141 1.57 -14.44 -8.25
CA VAL A 141 1.53 -15.91 -8.27
C VAL A 141 2.62 -16.51 -7.38
N THR A 142 3.85 -16.00 -7.47
CA THR A 142 4.98 -16.48 -6.63
C THR A 142 4.72 -16.26 -5.14
N SER A 143 4.17 -15.09 -4.79
CA SER A 143 3.77 -14.78 -3.41
C SER A 143 2.63 -15.68 -2.92
N LEU A 144 1.65 -15.99 -3.78
CA LEU A 144 0.53 -16.88 -3.46
C LEU A 144 0.98 -18.32 -3.20
N VAL A 145 1.91 -18.84 -4.01
CA VAL A 145 2.41 -20.23 -3.88
C VAL A 145 3.55 -20.35 -2.86
N GLY A 146 3.99 -19.24 -2.26
CA GLY A 146 5.07 -19.20 -1.28
C GLY A 146 6.45 -19.50 -1.86
N ALA A 147 6.63 -19.36 -3.18
CA ALA A 147 7.92 -19.59 -3.82
C ALA A 147 8.86 -18.41 -3.54
N PRO A 148 10.14 -18.66 -3.21
CA PRO A 148 11.10 -17.59 -3.01
C PRO A 148 11.34 -16.88 -4.35
N ALA A 149 11.19 -15.55 -4.36
CA ALA A 149 11.42 -14.76 -5.55
C ALA A 149 12.08 -13.41 -5.20
N VAL A 150 12.90 -12.90 -6.12
CA VAL A 150 13.55 -11.59 -6.00
C VAL A 150 13.54 -10.91 -7.37
N SER A 151 13.22 -9.62 -7.39
CA SER A 151 13.27 -8.81 -8.61
C SER A 151 14.51 -7.93 -8.56
N VAL A 152 15.34 -7.99 -9.59
CA VAL A 152 16.61 -7.27 -9.69
C VAL A 152 16.53 -6.28 -10.85
N PRO A 153 16.65 -4.97 -10.61
CA PRO A 153 16.75 -3.98 -11.67
C PRO A 153 18.01 -4.22 -12.53
N THR A 154 17.90 -4.07 -13.85
CA THR A 154 19.01 -4.31 -14.80
C THR A 154 19.32 -3.10 -15.67
N GLY A 155 18.58 -2.00 -15.53
CA GLY A 155 18.85 -0.75 -16.24
C GLY A 155 17.60 -0.13 -16.84
N PHE A 156 17.80 0.65 -17.91
CA PHE A 156 16.74 1.21 -18.73
C PHE A 156 16.98 0.83 -20.19
N ALA A 157 15.92 0.52 -20.93
CA ALA A 157 15.96 0.52 -22.39
C ALA A 157 14.74 1.27 -22.93
N ASP A 158 14.95 2.05 -23.98
CA ASP A 158 13.93 2.92 -24.58
C ASP A 158 13.24 3.84 -23.56
N GLY A 159 13.99 4.29 -22.56
CA GLY A 159 13.48 5.14 -21.47
C GLY A 159 12.66 4.41 -20.41
N MET A 160 12.44 3.09 -20.55
CA MET A 160 11.66 2.29 -19.61
C MET A 160 12.56 1.50 -18.65
N PRO A 161 12.24 1.45 -17.35
CA PRO A 161 13.00 0.66 -16.39
C PRO A 161 12.87 -0.84 -16.71
N GLN A 162 13.98 -1.54 -16.61
CA GLN A 162 14.09 -2.97 -16.83
C GLN A 162 14.57 -3.69 -15.57
N GLY A 163 14.08 -4.91 -15.39
CA GLY A 163 14.53 -5.80 -14.35
C GLY A 163 14.19 -7.24 -14.69
N VAL A 164 14.82 -8.15 -13.96
CA VAL A 164 14.60 -9.59 -14.05
C VAL A 164 14.03 -10.10 -12.75
N GLN A 165 13.00 -10.94 -12.84
CA GLN A 165 12.44 -11.65 -11.70
C GLN A 165 13.05 -13.05 -11.64
N LEU A 166 13.72 -13.36 -10.55
CA LEU A 166 14.24 -14.68 -10.24
C LEU A 166 13.25 -15.40 -9.34
N ILE A 167 12.92 -16.65 -9.66
CA ILE A 167 12.02 -17.51 -8.89
C ILE A 167 12.75 -18.81 -8.60
N GLY A 168 12.82 -19.16 -7.33
CA GLY A 168 13.57 -20.31 -6.84
C GLY A 168 12.67 -21.48 -6.47
N GLN A 169 13.31 -22.62 -6.22
CA GLN A 169 12.66 -23.75 -5.57
C GLN A 169 12.27 -23.37 -4.14
N MET A 170 11.20 -23.97 -3.61
CA MET A 170 10.77 -23.78 -2.23
C MET A 170 11.93 -23.97 -1.25
N TYR A 171 12.05 -23.06 -0.27
CA TYR A 171 13.07 -23.07 0.79
C TYR A 171 14.52 -22.91 0.30
N ARG A 172 14.71 -22.36 -0.91
CA ARG A 172 16.03 -22.07 -1.51
C ARG A 172 16.22 -20.57 -1.77
N GLU A 173 15.85 -19.76 -0.79
CA GLU A 173 16.09 -18.31 -0.78
C GLU A 173 17.57 -18.00 -1.02
N ASP A 174 18.47 -18.83 -0.48
CA ASP A 174 19.92 -18.77 -0.68
C ASP A 174 20.31 -18.70 -2.17
N ARG A 175 19.65 -19.50 -3.01
CA ARG A 175 19.92 -19.53 -4.46
C ARG A 175 19.35 -18.33 -5.18
N CYS A 176 18.15 -17.89 -4.82
CA CYS A 176 17.55 -16.68 -5.40
C CYS A 176 18.41 -15.45 -5.11
N LEU A 177 18.84 -15.30 -3.86
CA LEU A 177 19.68 -14.17 -3.43
C LEU A 177 21.09 -14.26 -4.02
N GLY A 178 21.70 -15.44 -4.08
CA GLY A 178 23.00 -15.61 -4.74
C GLY A 178 22.97 -15.29 -6.23
N ALA A 179 21.90 -15.69 -6.93
CA ALA A 179 21.71 -15.33 -8.33
C ALA A 179 21.44 -13.82 -8.51
N ALA A 180 20.69 -13.20 -7.61
CA ALA A 180 20.48 -11.75 -7.62
C ALA A 180 21.80 -10.99 -7.45
N GLU A 181 22.65 -11.41 -6.51
CA GLU A 181 23.96 -10.81 -6.28
C GLU A 181 24.86 -10.87 -7.52
N VAL A 182 24.84 -12.00 -8.26
CA VAL A 182 25.58 -12.13 -9.52
C VAL A 182 25.12 -11.10 -10.55
N ILE A 183 23.81 -10.86 -10.64
CA ILE A 183 23.21 -9.89 -11.56
C ILE A 183 23.55 -8.45 -11.11
N GLU A 184 23.40 -8.14 -9.84
CA GLU A 184 23.75 -6.82 -9.28
C GLU A 184 25.24 -6.50 -9.44
N ARG A 185 26.15 -7.47 -9.29
CA ARG A 185 27.58 -7.27 -9.55
C ARG A 185 27.88 -6.94 -11.02
N HIS A 186 27.04 -7.40 -11.94
CA HIS A 186 27.22 -7.16 -13.37
C HIS A 186 26.60 -5.82 -13.82
N PHE A 187 25.40 -5.50 -13.35
CA PHE A 187 24.63 -4.32 -13.79
C PHE A 187 24.73 -3.12 -12.83
N GLY A 188 25.27 -3.33 -11.63
CA GLY A 188 25.26 -2.35 -10.54
C GLY A 188 23.97 -2.38 -9.72
N VAL A 189 24.02 -1.77 -8.53
CA VAL A 189 22.84 -1.58 -7.68
C VAL A 189 22.12 -0.30 -8.12
N LEU A 190 20.99 -0.46 -8.79
CA LEU A 190 20.20 0.65 -9.31
C LEU A 190 19.09 1.02 -8.32
N ALA A 191 19.24 2.16 -7.65
CA ALA A 191 18.20 2.71 -6.80
C ALA A 191 17.13 3.39 -7.68
N PRO A 192 15.83 3.10 -7.49
CA PRO A 192 14.74 3.76 -8.22
C PRO A 192 14.65 5.28 -7.97
N ILE A 193 15.31 5.76 -6.92
CA ILE A 193 15.38 7.15 -6.51
C ILE A 193 16.85 7.41 -6.21
N ASP A 194 17.43 8.42 -6.85
CA ASP A 194 18.73 8.97 -6.45
C ASP A 194 18.50 9.79 -5.17
N PRO A 195 18.94 9.32 -3.98
CA PRO A 195 18.73 10.05 -2.75
C PRO A 195 19.71 11.23 -2.73
N ARG A 196 19.33 12.33 -3.38
CA ARG A 196 20.03 13.61 -3.20
C ARG A 196 19.91 14.01 -1.72
N PRO A 197 21.01 14.50 -1.11
CA PRO A 197 21.08 14.83 0.30
C PRO A 197 20.08 15.92 0.71
#